data_AF-A0A969JMD1-F1
#
_entry.id   AF-A0A969JMD1-F1
#
_cell.length_a   1.000
_cell.length_b   1.000
_cell.length_c   1.000
_cell.angle_alpha   90.00
_cell.angle_beta   90.00
_cell.angle_gamma   90.00
#
_symmetry.space_group_name_H-M   'P 1'
#
loop_
_entity.id
_entity.type
_entity.pdbx_description
1 polymer ?
#
loop_
_entity_poly.entity_id
_entity_poly.type
_entity_poly.pdbx_seq_one_letter_code
_entity_poly.pdbx_strand_id
1 'polypeptide(L)'
;MMALFISSCSNFKKIEKNEDWRVKYEAALNYYNKKDYYRAAILFEQIRPIVRGLPEGEKVEFYLAYCQYNERTYLLASNQFRVL
;
A
#
# COMPACT_ATOMS: atom_id res chain seq x y z
N MET A 1 11.04 20.14 -21.32
CA MET A 1 10.95 18.73 -21.74
C MET A 1 10.44 17.92 -20.54
N MET A 2 9.13 17.76 -20.38
CA MET A 2 8.52 17.04 -19.26
C MET A 2 8.23 15.60 -19.71
N ALA A 3 9.21 14.71 -19.57
CA ALA A 3 9.00 13.29 -19.84
C ALA A 3 8.25 12.67 -18.65
N LEU A 4 6.92 12.68 -18.71
CA LEU A 4 6.06 11.98 -17.76
C LEU A 4 6.18 10.47 -18.02
N PHE A 5 6.60 9.72 -17.01
CA PHE A 5 6.65 8.26 -16.99
C PHE A 5 5.22 7.67 -16.97
N ILE A 6 4.57 7.53 -18.13
CA ILE A 6 3.19 6.99 -18.23
C ILE A 6 3.14 5.44 -18.18
N SER A 7 4.29 4.75 -18.13
CA SER A 7 4.33 3.27 -18.22
C SER A 7 3.80 2.53 -16.98
N SER A 8 3.75 3.15 -15.80
CA SER A 8 3.39 2.43 -14.55
C SER A 8 1.88 2.31 -14.29
N CYS A 9 1.04 3.13 -14.93
CA CYS A 9 -0.39 3.23 -14.58
C CYS A 9 -1.22 2.02 -15.07
N SER A 10 -0.84 1.41 -16.19
CA SER A 10 -1.61 0.29 -16.78
C SER A 10 -1.50 -1.00 -15.96
N ASN A 11 -0.32 -1.29 -15.41
CA ASN A 11 -0.09 -2.49 -14.58
C ASN A 11 -0.68 -2.33 -13.19
N PHE A 12 -0.56 -1.14 -12.59
CA PHE A 12 -1.15 -0.88 -11.27
C PHE A 12 -2.67 -1.09 -11.29
N LYS A 13 -3.38 -0.51 -12.26
CA LYS A 13 -4.84 -0.68 -12.39
C LYS A 13 -5.29 -2.13 -12.55
N LYS A 14 -4.48 -2.98 -13.19
CA LYS A 14 -4.77 -4.42 -13.32
C LYS A 14 -4.66 -5.13 -11.97
N ILE A 15 -3.62 -4.81 -11.19
CA ILE A 15 -3.41 -5.37 -9.85
C ILE A 15 -4.49 -4.88 -8.89
N GLU A 16 -4.79 -3.58 -8.91
CA GLU A 16 -5.81 -2.95 -8.07
C GLU A 16 -7.20 -3.57 -8.27
N LYS A 17 -7.54 -3.95 -9.50
CA LYS A 17 -8.80 -4.62 -9.84
C LYS A 17 -8.80 -6.13 -9.65
N ASN A 18 -7.65 -6.74 -9.34
CA ASN A 18 -7.59 -8.17 -9.07
C ASN A 18 -8.41 -8.50 -7.81
N GLU A 19 -9.12 -9.61 -7.80
CA GLU A 19 -9.93 -10.03 -6.65
C GLU A 19 -9.09 -10.72 -5.56
N ASP A 20 -7.94 -11.28 -5.93
CA ASP A 20 -7.06 -11.97 -4.99
C ASP A 20 -6.26 -10.96 -4.15
N TRP A 21 -6.55 -10.92 -2.86
CA TRP A 21 -5.86 -10.07 -1.89
C TRP A 21 -4.38 -10.40 -1.77
N ARG A 22 -3.96 -11.65 -2.02
CA ARG A 22 -2.55 -12.07 -1.96
C ARG A 22 -1.73 -11.41 -3.06
N VAL A 23 -2.29 -11.34 -4.27
CA VAL A 23 -1.67 -10.65 -5.41
C VAL A 23 -1.47 -9.17 -5.09
N LYS A 24 -2.45 -8.53 -4.46
CA LYS A 24 -2.34 -7.14 -4.00
C LYS A 24 -1.30 -6.99 -2.90
N TYR A 25 -1.24 -7.91 -1.94
CA TYR A 25 -0.27 -7.90 -0.86
C TYR A 25 1.18 -7.96 -1.37
N GLU A 26 1.48 -8.93 -2.24
CA GLU A 26 2.82 -9.05 -2.84
C GLU A 26 3.19 -7.82 -3.68
N ALA A 27 2.24 -7.31 -4.47
CA ALA A 27 2.45 -6.09 -5.24
C ALA A 27 2.70 -4.88 -4.34
N ALA A 28 1.94 -4.74 -3.25
CA ALA A 28 2.11 -3.65 -2.27
C ALA A 28 3.50 -3.70 -1.62
N LEU A 29 4.00 -4.88 -1.25
CA LEU A 29 5.37 -5.07 -0.76
C LEU A 29 6.42 -4.68 -1.83
N ASN A 30 6.19 -5.03 -3.10
CA ASN A 30 7.08 -4.64 -4.19
C ASN A 30 7.10 -3.12 -4.39
N TYR A 31 5.95 -2.45 -4.34
CA TYR A 31 5.86 -0.99 -4.42
C TYR A 31 6.53 -0.32 -3.22
N TYR A 32 6.31 -0.85 -2.01
CA TYR A 32 6.96 -0.40 -0.78
C TYR A 32 8.49 -0.47 -0.89
N ASN A 33 9.03 -1.61 -1.33
CA ASN A 33 10.47 -1.81 -1.52
C ASN A 33 11.06 -0.86 -2.58
N LYS A 34 10.25 -0.45 -3.56
CA LYS A 34 10.60 0.56 -4.56
C LYS A 34 10.42 2.00 -4.08
N LYS A 35 10.03 2.21 -2.81
CA LYS A 35 9.70 3.52 -2.21
C LYS A 35 8.53 4.23 -2.89
N ASP A 36 7.69 3.48 -3.60
CA ASP A 36 6.42 3.96 -4.14
C ASP A 36 5.33 3.76 -3.08
N TYR A 37 5.45 4.55 -2.01
CA TYR A 37 4.60 4.43 -0.83
C TYR A 37 3.14 4.77 -1.13
N TYR A 38 2.90 5.69 -2.07
CA TYR A 38 1.56 6.00 -2.56
C TYR A 38 0.82 4.77 -3.11
N ARG A 39 1.43 4.03 -4.07
CA ARG A 39 0.78 2.84 -4.65
C ARG A 39 0.71 1.68 -3.66
N ALA A 40 1.73 1.54 -2.82
CA ALA A 40 1.73 0.53 -1.76
C ALA A 40 0.57 0.76 -0.78
N ALA A 41 0.39 2.01 -0.30
CA ALA A 41 -0.67 2.36 0.64
C ALA A 41 -2.08 2.08 0.08
N ILE A 42 -2.34 2.39 -1.18
CA ILE A 42 -3.64 2.10 -1.82
C ILE A 42 -3.96 0.61 -1.79
N LEU A 43 -3.00 -0.23 -2.16
CA LEU A 43 -3.20 -1.69 -2.16
C LEU A 43 -3.35 -2.24 -0.73
N PHE A 44 -2.55 -1.74 0.22
CA PHE A 44 -2.67 -2.12 1.63
C PHE A 44 -4.03 -1.74 2.22
N GLU A 45 -4.54 -0.54 1.96
CA GLU A 45 -5.88 -0.10 2.39
C GLU A 45 -6.99 -1.01 1.85
N GLN A 46 -6.90 -1.43 0.58
CA GLN A 46 -7.90 -2.30 -0.03
C GLN A 46 -7.94 -3.70 0.60
N ILE A 47 -6.78 -4.25 0.97
CA ILE A 47 -6.71 -5.59 1.57
C ILE A 47 -6.87 -5.58 3.09
N ARG A 48 -6.66 -4.44 3.76
CA ARG A 48 -6.77 -4.27 5.21
C ARG A 48 -8.01 -4.93 5.83
N PRO A 49 -9.24 -4.75 5.32
CA PRO A 49 -10.42 -5.41 5.90
C PRO A 49 -10.43 -6.93 5.69
N ILE A 50 -9.76 -7.44 4.66
CA ILE A 50 -9.72 -8.88 4.30
C ILE A 50 -8.70 -9.61 5.18
N VAL A 51 -7.54 -8.99 5.41
CA VAL A 51 -6.46 -9.58 6.21
C VAL A 51 -6.63 -9.36 7.71
N ARG A 52 -7.68 -8.64 8.13
CA ARG A 52 -7.97 -8.39 9.54
C ARG A 52 -8.24 -9.70 10.27
N GLY A 53 -7.35 -10.08 11.19
CA GLY A 53 -7.40 -11.34 11.93
C GLY A 53 -6.58 -12.48 11.32
N LEU A 54 -5.92 -12.25 10.17
CA LEU A 54 -4.90 -13.13 9.61
C LEU A 54 -3.50 -12.73 10.11
N PRO A 55 -2.49 -13.63 10.05
CA PRO A 55 -1.10 -13.31 10.40
C PRO A 55 -0.51 -12.14 9.58
N GLU A 56 -1.03 -11.91 8.37
CA GLU A 56 -0.60 -10.81 7.51
C GLU A 56 -1.18 -9.45 7.93
N GLY A 57 -2.23 -9.42 8.76
CA GLY A 57 -2.93 -8.20 9.17
C GLY A 57 -2.01 -7.20 9.87
N GLU A 58 -1.26 -7.66 10.89
CA GLU A 58 -0.31 -6.81 11.62
C GLU A 58 0.76 -6.22 10.69
N LYS A 59 1.24 -7.03 9.73
CA LYS A 59 2.22 -6.57 8.74
C LYS A 59 1.63 -5.49 7.82
N VAL A 60 0.40 -5.68 7.34
CA VAL A 60 -0.29 -4.69 6.50
C VAL A 60 -0.43 -3.36 7.23
N GLU A 61 -0.87 -3.39 8.49
CA GLU A 61 -0.99 -2.17 9.31
C GLU A 61 0.36 -1.47 9.51
N PHE A 62 1.42 -2.24 9.81
CA PHE A 62 2.78 -1.71 9.95
C PHE A 62 3.28 -1.05 8.65
N TYR A 63 3.19 -1.74 7.51
CA TYR A 63 3.64 -1.20 6.23
C TYR A 63 2.83 0.01 5.81
N LEU A 64 1.52 0.02 6.06
CA LEU A 64 0.64 1.13 5.77
C LEU A 64 1.03 2.38 6.57
N ALA A 65 1.27 2.24 7.87
CA ALA A 65 1.71 3.35 8.72
C ALA A 65 3.07 3.91 8.26
N TYR A 66 4.00 3.04 7.86
CA TYR A 66 5.29 3.47 7.30
C TYR A 66 5.14 4.18 5.94
N CYS A 67 4.25 3.70 5.07
CA CYS A 67 3.93 4.39 3.81
C CYS A 67 3.42 5.80 4.09
N GLN A 68 2.44 5.94 4.99
CA GLN A 68 1.86 7.23 5.37
C GLN A 68 2.90 8.18 5.98
N TYR A 69 3.83 7.67 6.78
CA TYR A 69 4.94 8.43 7.34
C TYR A 69 5.87 8.97 6.24
N ASN A 70 6.25 8.14 5.27
CA ASN A 70 7.16 8.54 4.19
C ASN A 70 6.51 9.49 3.18
N GLU A 71 5.20 9.38 2.96
CA GLU A 71 4.40 10.33 2.19
C GLU A 71 4.20 11.67 2.94
N ARG A 72 4.80 11.84 4.13
CA ARG A 72 4.69 13.02 5.00
C ARG A 72 3.27 13.32 5.46
N THR A 73 2.38 12.33 5.38
CA THR A 73 1.01 12.40 5.90
C THR A 73 1.01 12.09 7.40
N TYR A 74 1.77 12.86 8.18
CA TYR A 74 2.07 12.57 9.59
C TYR A 74 0.83 12.47 10.48
N LEU A 75 -0.25 13.18 10.15
CA LEU A 75 -1.52 13.11 10.88
C LEU A 75 -2.23 11.76 10.66
N LEU A 76 -2.17 11.21 9.44
CA LEU A 76 -2.70 9.88 9.13
C LEU A 76 -1.84 8.80 9.77
N ALA A 77 -0.51 8.92 9.61
CA ALA A 77 0.45 8.01 10.22
C ALA A 77 0.29 7.94 11.74
N SER A 78 0.17 9.09 12.42
CA SER A 78 -0.03 9.16 13.87
C SER A 78 -1.32 8.46 14.32
N ASN A 79 -2.42 8.61 13.58
CA ASN A 79 -3.65 7.90 13.86
C ASN A 79 -3.51 6.39 13.63
N GLN A 80 -2.82 5.96 12.57
CA GLN A 80 -2.60 4.55 12.28
C GLN A 80 -1.72 3.88 13.35
N PHE A 81 -0.62 4.52 13.74
CA PHE A 81 0.27 4.05 14.81
C PHE A 81 -0.39 4.00 16.19
N ARG A 82 -1.46 4.76 16.43
CA ARG A 82 -2.22 4.72 17.69
C ARG A 82 -3.18 3.52 17.77
N VAL A 83 -3.58 2.97 16.62
CA VAL A 83 -4.58 1.89 16.53
C VAL A 83 -3.92 0.51 16.34
N LEU A 84 -2.66 0.50 15.89
CA LEU A 84 -1.71 -0.61 16.05
C LEU A 84 -1.45 -0.92 17.53
#